data_AF-A0A1B7MH14-F1
#
_entry.id   AF-A0A1B7MH14-F1
#
_cell.length_a   1.000
_cell.length_b   1.000
_cell.length_c   1.000
_cell.angle_alpha   90.00
_cell.angle_beta   90.00
_cell.angle_gamma   90.00
#
_symmetry.space_group_name_H-M   'P 1'
#
loop_
_entity.id
_entity.type
_entity.pdbx_description
1 polymer ?
#
loop_
_entity_poly.entity_id
_entity_poly.type
_entity_poly.pdbx_seq_one_letter_code
_entity_poly.pdbx_strand_id
1 'polypeptide(L)'
;MPSLTLPECAHYIPPPATKEDHLAIIDLSKAHTPEGRQELYPQLRDALRTHGFVYAINHGYTQAQRDRIFDIADVPFTVVPPDEMKTYTANIDKVGYYAGYKARQYWVRLLPVRNLLRDPYRCCTESRHGK
;
A
#
# COMPACT_ATOMS: atom_id res chain seq x y z
N MET A 1 -4.46 7.15 -35.76
CA MET A 1 -4.45 7.82 -34.44
C MET A 1 -3.01 8.06 -34.05
N PRO A 2 -2.58 9.28 -33.71
CA PRO A 2 -1.22 9.47 -33.21
C PRO A 2 -1.08 8.62 -31.94
N SER A 3 -0.09 7.72 -31.91
CA SER A 3 0.19 6.93 -30.69
C SER A 3 0.53 7.90 -29.58
N LEU A 4 -0.08 7.75 -28.41
CA LEU A 4 0.25 8.55 -27.24
C LEU A 4 1.72 8.30 -26.90
N THR A 5 2.62 9.21 -27.25
CA THR A 5 4.02 9.17 -26.82
C THR A 5 4.03 9.50 -25.34
N LEU A 6 4.11 8.47 -24.51
CA LEU A 6 4.21 8.62 -23.06
C LEU A 6 5.55 9.31 -22.72
N PRO A 7 5.59 10.19 -21.70
CA PRO A 7 6.84 10.77 -21.24
C PRO A 7 7.81 9.66 -20.83
N GLU A 8 9.01 9.71 -21.40
CA GLU A 8 10.08 8.78 -21.05
C GLU A 8 10.53 9.02 -19.61
N CYS A 9 10.78 7.94 -18.87
CA CYS A 9 11.50 7.99 -17.61
C CYS A 9 12.36 6.74 -17.47
N ALA A 10 13.37 6.80 -16.60
CA ALA A 10 14.27 5.69 -16.36
C ALA A 10 13.51 4.47 -15.81
N HIS A 11 13.98 3.28 -16.17
CA HIS A 11 13.42 2.04 -15.63
C HIS A 11 13.87 1.84 -14.17
N TYR A 12 12.90 1.61 -13.29
CA TYR A 12 13.15 1.29 -11.89
C TYR A 12 13.66 -0.15 -11.75
N ILE A 13 14.79 -0.33 -11.05
CA ILE A 13 15.36 -1.65 -10.76
C ILE A 13 14.88 -2.11 -9.38
N PRO A 14 14.03 -3.14 -9.29
CA PRO A 14 13.55 -3.64 -8.00
C PRO A 14 14.68 -4.30 -7.20
N PRO A 15 14.57 -4.29 -5.85
CA PRO A 15 15.50 -5.03 -5.00
C PRO A 15 15.41 -6.55 -5.27
N PRO A 16 16.46 -7.31 -4.93
CA PRO A 16 16.46 -8.76 -5.08
C PRO A 16 15.34 -9.41 -4.26
N ALA A 17 14.87 -10.57 -4.73
CA ALA A 17 13.82 -11.31 -4.04
C ALA A 17 14.23 -11.71 -2.62
N THR A 18 13.27 -11.69 -1.70
CA THR A 18 13.46 -12.13 -0.32
C THR A 18 13.75 -13.64 -0.25
N LYS A 19 14.47 -14.05 0.79
CA LYS A 19 14.74 -15.46 1.13
C LYS A 19 13.89 -15.96 2.31
N GLU A 20 13.11 -15.07 2.90
CA GLU A 20 12.25 -15.37 4.05
C GLU A 20 11.01 -16.17 3.64
N ASP A 21 10.40 -16.85 4.61
CA ASP A 21 9.20 -17.67 4.41
C ASP A 21 8.08 -16.88 3.70
N HIS A 22 7.45 -17.55 2.73
CA HIS A 22 6.44 -16.94 1.89
C HIS A 22 5.08 -16.88 2.59
N LEU A 23 4.44 -15.71 2.52
CA LEU A 23 3.03 -15.54 2.89
C LEU A 23 2.12 -16.32 1.92
N ALA A 24 0.90 -16.62 2.36
CA ALA A 24 -0.09 -17.28 1.52
C ALA A 24 -0.35 -16.48 0.23
N ILE A 25 -0.40 -17.19 -0.90
CA ILE A 25 -0.69 -16.63 -2.23
C ILE A 25 -2.15 -16.89 -2.58
N ILE A 26 -2.89 -15.83 -2.87
CA ILE A 26 -4.31 -15.85 -3.20
C ILE A 26 -4.48 -15.55 -4.69
N ASP A 27 -5.01 -16.52 -5.43
CA ASP A 27 -5.29 -16.39 -6.85
C ASP A 27 -6.67 -15.79 -7.10
N LEU A 28 -6.72 -14.51 -7.50
CA LEU A 28 -7.97 -13.79 -7.71
C LEU A 28 -8.68 -14.16 -9.02
N SER A 29 -8.07 -14.94 -9.90
CA SER A 29 -8.75 -15.44 -11.11
C SER A 29 -9.95 -16.34 -10.76
N LYS A 30 -9.91 -17.03 -9.62
CA LYS A 30 -11.02 -17.85 -9.13
C LYS A 30 -12.18 -17.02 -8.55
N ALA A 31 -11.96 -15.74 -8.27
CA ALA A 31 -12.97 -14.89 -7.63
C ALA A 31 -14.11 -14.47 -8.57
N HIS A 32 -14.01 -14.77 -9.87
CA HIS A 32 -15.02 -14.39 -10.86
C HIS A 32 -16.34 -15.15 -10.73
N THR A 33 -16.35 -16.37 -10.16
CA THR A 33 -17.57 -17.16 -9.94
C THR A 33 -17.96 -17.24 -8.47
N PRO A 34 -19.25 -17.44 -8.15
CA PRO A 34 -19.69 -17.68 -6.77
C PRO A 34 -18.99 -18.87 -6.11
N GLU A 35 -18.81 -19.97 -6.85
CA GLU A 35 -18.19 -21.21 -6.38
C GLU A 35 -16.70 -20.98 -6.07
N GLY A 36 -15.99 -20.29 -6.96
CA GLY A 36 -14.57 -19.98 -6.75
C GLY A 36 -14.36 -19.00 -5.59
N ARG A 37 -15.30 -18.08 -5.33
CA ARG A 37 -15.28 -17.25 -4.11
C ARG A 37 -15.49 -18.09 -2.84
N GLN A 38 -16.36 -19.10 -2.86
CA GLN A 38 -16.55 -20.00 -1.72
C GLN A 38 -15.29 -20.81 -1.43
N GLU A 39 -14.53 -21.20 -2.45
CA GLU A 39 -13.24 -21.91 -2.31
C GLU A 39 -12.12 -20.98 -1.79
N LEU A 40 -12.07 -19.73 -2.28
CA LEU A 40 -11.03 -18.77 -1.89
C LEU A 40 -11.22 -18.19 -0.49
N TYR A 41 -12.47 -17.99 -0.06
CA TYR A 41 -12.80 -17.36 1.22
C TYR A 41 -12.08 -18.00 2.43
N PRO A 42 -12.13 -19.33 2.66
CA PRO A 42 -11.47 -19.93 3.81
C PRO A 42 -9.95 -19.72 3.77
N GLN A 43 -9.33 -19.81 2.58
CA GLN A 43 -7.88 -19.60 2.41
C GLN A 43 -7.48 -18.16 2.80
N LEU A 44 -8.21 -17.17 2.28
CA LEU A 44 -7.97 -15.77 2.60
C LEU A 44 -8.22 -15.48 4.08
N ARG A 45 -9.33 -15.97 4.63
CA ARG A 45 -9.69 -15.81 6.05
C ARG A 45 -8.59 -16.37 6.96
N ASP A 46 -8.15 -17.59 6.69
CA ASP A 46 -7.21 -18.28 7.57
C ASP A 46 -5.81 -17.67 7.45
N ALA A 47 -5.38 -17.28 6.24
CA ALA A 47 -4.12 -16.56 6.05
C ALA A 47 -4.10 -15.20 6.76
N LEU A 48 -5.19 -14.42 6.68
CA LEU A 48 -5.32 -13.15 7.39
C LEU A 48 -5.39 -13.33 8.91
N ARG A 49 -5.95 -14.43 9.42
CA ARG A 49 -5.97 -14.73 10.86
C ARG A 49 -4.62 -15.19 11.40
N THR A 50 -3.84 -15.93 10.61
CA THR A 50 -2.55 -16.48 11.03
C THR A 50 -1.41 -15.49 10.84
N HIS A 51 -1.32 -14.85 9.67
CA HIS A 51 -0.19 -13.99 9.31
C HIS A 51 -0.56 -12.50 9.22
N GLY A 52 -1.84 -12.17 9.00
CA GLY A 52 -2.28 -10.78 8.79
C GLY A 52 -1.99 -10.21 7.39
N PHE A 53 -1.24 -10.94 6.56
CA PHE A 53 -0.84 -10.51 5.21
C PHE A 53 -0.92 -11.67 4.21
N VAL A 54 -1.14 -11.32 2.94
CA VAL A 54 -1.20 -12.25 1.81
C VAL A 54 -0.58 -11.62 0.57
N TYR A 55 -0.11 -12.45 -0.36
CA TYR A 55 0.16 -12.04 -1.73
C TYR A 55 -1.08 -12.31 -2.60
N ALA A 56 -1.42 -11.39 -3.48
CA ALA A 56 -2.46 -11.59 -4.48
C ALA A 56 -1.83 -11.73 -5.86
N ILE A 57 -2.30 -12.71 -6.64
CA ILE A 57 -1.93 -12.87 -8.05
C ILE A 57 -3.18 -12.82 -8.93
N ASN A 58 -3.00 -12.62 -10.24
CA ASN A 58 -4.09 -12.53 -11.21
C ASN A 58 -5.14 -11.46 -10.85
N HIS A 59 -4.71 -10.35 -10.25
CA HIS A 59 -5.56 -9.22 -9.85
C HIS A 59 -5.90 -8.25 -11.00
N GLY A 60 -5.55 -8.60 -12.25
CA GLY A 60 -5.89 -7.83 -13.46
C GLY A 60 -4.88 -6.77 -13.90
N TYR A 61 -3.82 -6.50 -13.14
CA TYR A 61 -2.71 -5.67 -13.63
C TYR A 61 -1.64 -6.56 -14.28
N THR A 62 -1.18 -6.12 -15.44
CA THR A 62 -0.06 -6.76 -16.14
C THR A 62 1.28 -6.33 -15.53
N GLN A 63 2.31 -7.13 -15.79
CA GLN A 63 3.68 -6.85 -15.39
C GLN A 63 4.16 -5.49 -15.93
N ALA A 64 3.90 -5.21 -17.21
CA ALA A 64 4.28 -3.94 -17.85
C ALA A 64 3.58 -2.72 -17.23
N GLN A 65 2.31 -2.83 -16.82
CA GLN A 65 1.61 -1.75 -16.12
C GLN A 65 2.23 -1.49 -14.74
N ARG A 66 2.55 -2.56 -14.01
CA ARG A 66 3.24 -2.45 -12.71
C ARG A 66 4.59 -1.75 -12.89
N ASP A 67 5.40 -2.22 -13.82
CA ASP A 67 6.75 -1.68 -14.06
C ASP A 67 6.68 -0.20 -14.41
N ARG A 68 5.75 0.19 -15.29
CA ARG A 68 5.52 1.60 -15.63
C ARG A 68 5.14 2.45 -14.41
N ILE A 69 4.33 1.93 -13.48
CA ILE A 69 3.97 2.65 -12.25
C ILE A 69 5.21 2.89 -11.39
N PHE A 70 6.09 1.90 -11.25
CA PHE A 70 7.33 2.03 -10.49
C PHE A 70 8.31 2.99 -11.17
N ASP A 71 8.46 2.92 -12.49
CA ASP A 71 9.29 3.85 -13.25
C ASP A 71 8.87 5.31 -13.01
N ILE A 72 7.56 5.59 -13.03
CA ILE A 72 7.02 6.93 -12.74
C ILE A 72 7.22 7.31 -11.27
N ALA A 73 6.93 6.37 -10.35
CA ALA A 73 6.97 6.62 -8.91
C ALA A 73 8.39 6.89 -8.40
N ASP A 74 9.42 6.45 -9.13
CA ASP A 74 10.83 6.69 -8.79
C ASP A 74 11.30 8.11 -9.15
N VAL A 75 10.72 8.72 -10.20
CA VAL A 75 11.13 10.05 -10.72
C VAL A 75 11.22 11.14 -9.64
N PRO A 76 10.24 11.32 -8.73
CA PRO A 76 10.32 12.33 -7.69
C PRO A 76 11.49 12.14 -6.71
N PHE A 77 12.06 10.94 -6.62
CA PHE A 77 13.14 10.61 -5.69
C PHE A 77 14.51 10.59 -6.36
N THR A 78 14.59 10.33 -7.66
CA THR A 78 15.87 10.18 -8.39
C THR A 78 16.19 11.35 -9.32
N VAL A 79 15.19 12.05 -9.85
CA VAL A 79 15.37 13.12 -10.85
C VAL A 79 15.03 14.50 -10.30
N VAL A 80 13.96 14.61 -9.51
CA VAL A 80 13.46 15.91 -9.04
C VAL A 80 14.33 16.45 -7.89
N PRO A 81 14.80 17.71 -7.95
CA PRO A 81 15.55 18.33 -6.86
C PRO A 81 14.73 18.41 -5.56
N PRO A 82 15.37 18.24 -4.38
CA PRO A 82 14.66 18.26 -3.10
C PRO A 82 13.84 19.54 -2.84
N ASP A 83 14.30 20.69 -3.31
CA ASP A 83 13.60 21.96 -3.09
C ASP A 83 12.35 22.09 -3.95
N GLU A 84 12.37 21.56 -5.18
CA GLU A 84 11.17 21.47 -6.02
C GLU A 84 10.16 20.50 -5.41
N MET A 85 10.62 19.34 -4.92
CA MET A 85 9.77 18.34 -4.27
C MET A 85 9.03 18.91 -3.04
N LYS A 86 9.67 19.79 -2.26
CA LYS A 86 9.04 20.45 -1.10
C LYS A 86 7.88 21.36 -1.47
N THR A 87 7.83 21.91 -2.68
CA THR A 87 6.71 22.75 -3.13
C THR A 87 5.40 21.95 -3.22
N TYR A 88 5.50 20.63 -3.39
CA TYR A 88 4.38 19.70 -3.42
C TYR A 88 4.01 19.14 -2.04
N THR A 89 4.53 19.71 -0.95
CA THR A 89 4.25 19.23 0.42
C THR A 89 2.75 19.28 0.70
N ALA A 90 2.21 18.18 1.24
CA ALA A 90 0.82 18.10 1.62
C ALA A 90 0.49 19.15 2.70
N ASN A 91 -0.66 19.82 2.59
CA ASN A 91 -1.14 20.82 3.55
C ASN A 91 -2.31 20.27 4.37
N ILE A 92 -2.04 19.17 5.07
CA ILE A 92 -3.07 18.37 5.77
C ILE A 92 -3.58 19.10 7.00
N ASP A 93 -2.70 19.77 7.74
CA ASP A 93 -3.02 20.51 8.96
C ASP A 93 -3.98 21.67 8.71
N LYS A 94 -3.85 22.38 7.59
CA LYS A 94 -4.68 23.55 7.32
C LYS A 94 -5.92 23.25 6.48
N VAL A 95 -5.81 22.33 5.52
CA VAL A 95 -6.86 22.10 4.50
C VAL A 95 -7.53 20.73 4.65
N GLY A 96 -6.95 19.82 5.44
CA GLY A 96 -7.48 18.45 5.59
C GLY A 96 -7.36 17.60 4.32
N TYR A 97 -6.53 18.02 3.35
CA TYR A 97 -6.36 17.31 2.08
C TYR A 97 -5.12 16.42 2.11
N TYR A 98 -5.30 15.12 1.92
CA TYR A 98 -4.29 14.08 2.18
C TYR A 98 -3.36 13.75 1.00
N ALA A 99 -3.47 14.49 -0.11
CA ALA A 99 -2.56 14.35 -1.26
C ALA A 99 -1.34 15.29 -1.15
N GLY A 100 -0.24 14.91 -1.80
CA GLY A 100 1.01 15.66 -1.79
C GLY A 100 2.15 14.94 -1.08
N TYR A 101 3.35 15.48 -1.26
CA TYR A 101 4.61 14.98 -0.71
C TYR A 101 4.61 15.05 0.82
N LYS A 102 5.14 13.99 1.44
CA LYS A 102 5.26 13.86 2.89
C LYS A 102 6.68 13.44 3.20
N ALA A 103 7.45 14.37 3.75
CA ALA A 103 8.81 14.08 4.18
C ALA A 103 8.85 12.97 5.24
N ARG A 104 10.01 12.34 5.41
CA ARG A 104 10.22 11.40 6.51
C ARG A 104 9.83 12.07 7.83
N GLN A 105 9.11 11.34 8.70
CA GLN A 105 8.57 11.83 9.98
C GLN A 105 7.44 12.88 9.88
N TYR A 106 6.88 13.17 8.71
CA TYR A 106 5.75 14.09 8.54
C TYR A 106 4.57 13.75 9.48
N TRP A 107 4.22 12.47 9.60
CA TRP A 107 3.11 12.01 10.44
C TRP A 107 3.39 12.05 11.94
N VAL A 108 4.64 11.84 12.36
CA VAL A 108 5.02 11.91 13.79
C VAL A 108 4.82 13.32 14.33
N ARG A 109 4.97 14.32 13.46
CA ARG A 109 4.72 15.73 13.79
C ARG A 109 3.24 16.06 13.91
N LEU A 110 2.41 15.54 13.01
CA LEU A 110 0.98 15.91 12.91
C LEU A 110 0.07 15.10 13.83
N LEU A 111 0.38 13.83 14.00
CA LEU A 111 -0.29 12.97 14.95
C LEU A 111 0.77 12.65 16.00
N PRO A 112 0.79 13.33 17.16
CA PRO A 112 1.56 12.86 18.29
C PRO A 112 0.96 11.52 18.71
N VAL A 113 1.40 10.44 18.06
CA VAL A 113 0.94 9.09 18.38
C VAL A 113 1.42 8.81 19.79
N ARG A 114 0.47 8.86 20.73
CA ARG A 114 0.59 8.19 22.02
C ARG A 114 0.80 6.72 21.69
N ASN A 115 2.05 6.29 21.78
CA ASN A 115 2.59 4.96 21.54
C ASN A 115 1.54 3.82 21.58
N LEU A 116 0.95 3.46 20.43
CA LEU A 116 0.02 2.33 20.31
C LEU A 116 0.73 0.98 20.19
N LEU A 117 2.05 0.93 20.43
CA LEU A 117 2.80 -0.31 20.59
C LEU A 117 2.64 -0.94 21.98
N ARG A 118 1.86 -0.32 22.88
CA ARG A 118 1.36 -0.97 24.10
C ARG A 118 -0.11 -1.30 23.94
N ASP A 119 -0.35 -2.57 23.65
CA ASP A 119 -1.60 -3.30 23.87
C ASP A 119 -2.66 -3.22 22.75
N PRO A 120 -2.63 -4.15 21.76
CA PRO A 120 -3.60 -4.19 20.66
C PRO A 120 -5.03 -4.61 21.07
N TYR A 121 -5.30 -4.87 22.36
CA TYR A 121 -6.60 -5.38 22.82
C TYR A 121 -7.45 -4.41 23.66
N ARG A 122 -6.98 -3.18 23.91
CA ARG A 122 -7.65 -2.28 24.87
C ARG A 122 -8.90 -1.57 24.35
N CYS A 123 -9.22 -1.68 23.06
CA CYS A 123 -10.38 -1.01 22.46
C CYS A 123 -11.72 -1.73 22.73
N CYS A 124 -11.70 -2.98 23.20
CA CYS A 124 -12.93 -3.79 23.30
C CYS A 124 -13.53 -3.94 24.72
N THR A 125 -12.92 -3.38 25.78
CA THR A 125 -13.36 -3.64 27.16
C THR A 125 -14.26 -2.58 27.80
N GLU A 126 -14.50 -1.42 27.17
CA GLU A 126 -15.26 -0.32 27.79
C GLU A 126 -16.75 -0.23 27.37
N SER A 127 -17.31 -1.27 26.75
CA SER A 127 -18.74 -1.31 26.37
C SER A 127 -19.66 -2.08 27.35
N ARG A 128 -19.13 -2.64 28.44
CA ARG A 128 -19.98 -3.25 29.46
C ARG A 128 -19.53 -2.71 30.81
N HIS A 129 -20.32 -1.80 31.36
CA HIS A 129 -20.56 -1.49 32.78
C HIS A 129 -21.05 -0.04 32.90
N GLY A 130 -22.27 0.21 32.45
CA GLY A 130 -23.09 1.34 32.87
C GLY A 130 -24.41 0.77 33.35
N LYS A 131 -24.61 0.79 34.68
CA LYS A 131 -25.92 0.58 35.31
C LYS A 131 -26.83 1.77 35.02
#